data_AF-A0A4P7R798-F1
#
_entry.id   AF-A0A4P7R798-F1
#
_cell.length_a   1.000
_cell.length_b   1.000
_cell.length_c   1.000
_cell.angle_alpha   90.00
_cell.angle_beta   90.00
_cell.angle_gamma   90.00
#
_symmetry.space_group_name_H-M   'P 1'
#
loop_
_entity.id
_entity.type
_entity.pdbx_description
1 polymer ?
#
loop_
_entity_poly.entity_id
_entity_poly.type
_entity_poly.pdbx_seq_one_letter_code
_entity_poly.pdbx_strand_id
1 'polypeptide(L)'
;MSVTRIAIGALSALLLVVSAACQPTEQQNSMPASASGLEGPVGNGARIYFTGASERGTTVTNTGSANMGGGMMSSFGQFLTCAACHGPEGRGSTHLMHMRVMTAPDIRYVALSTMPEMKDRQRPYDLDDFRTTVEQGRHPDGEEVDADMPRWKMSEADLSDLFAFLKALPE
;
A
#
# COMPACT_ATOMS: atom_id res chain seq x y z
N MET A 1 -39.74 65.19 -28.49
CA MET A 1 -38.47 65.22 -29.24
C MET A 1 -37.34 64.83 -28.30
N SER A 2 -36.54 63.88 -28.77
CA SER A 2 -35.20 63.48 -28.30
C SER A 2 -35.01 62.82 -26.93
N VAL A 3 -34.25 61.73 -27.03
CA VAL A 3 -33.78 60.76 -26.06
C VAL A 3 -32.59 61.34 -25.28
N THR A 4 -32.46 61.02 -23.99
CA THR A 4 -31.14 60.95 -23.36
C THR A 4 -31.10 59.82 -22.33
N ARG A 5 -29.97 59.13 -22.34
CA ARG A 5 -29.72 57.75 -21.93
C ARG A 5 -28.67 57.77 -20.81
N ILE A 6 -28.65 56.71 -19.97
CA ILE A 6 -27.46 56.15 -19.25
C ILE A 6 -27.02 56.94 -18.00
N ALA A 7 -26.68 56.37 -16.84
CA ALA A 7 -26.69 55.00 -16.32
C ALA A 7 -26.63 55.04 -14.78
N ILE A 8 -27.17 54.00 -14.15
CA ILE A 8 -27.06 53.72 -12.71
C ILE A 8 -25.69 53.07 -12.47
N GLY A 9 -24.77 53.79 -11.85
CA GLY A 9 -23.49 53.26 -11.38
C GLY A 9 -23.58 52.83 -9.92
N ALA A 10 -23.87 51.55 -9.68
CA ALA A 10 -23.77 50.94 -8.35
C ALA A 10 -22.30 50.58 -8.07
N LEU A 11 -21.69 51.25 -7.09
CA LEU A 11 -20.35 50.93 -6.60
C LEU A 11 -20.46 50.18 -5.27
N SER A 12 -20.84 48.90 -5.34
CA SER A 12 -20.74 47.97 -4.21
C SER A 12 -19.37 47.30 -4.28
N ALA A 13 -18.44 47.74 -3.44
CA ALA A 13 -17.14 47.10 -3.27
C ALA A 13 -17.34 45.71 -2.64
N LEU A 14 -17.25 44.67 -3.48
CA LEU A 14 -17.33 43.27 -3.05
C LEU A 14 -15.98 42.87 -2.45
N LEU A 15 -15.97 42.68 -1.13
CA LEU A 15 -14.86 42.11 -0.38
C LEU A 15 -14.62 40.67 -0.86
N LEU A 16 -13.58 40.44 -1.67
CA LEU A 16 -13.09 39.10 -2.00
C LEU A 16 -12.32 38.55 -0.80
N VAL A 17 -13.02 37.82 0.07
CA VAL A 17 -12.40 36.97 1.09
C VAL A 17 -11.75 35.79 0.37
N VAL A 18 -10.45 35.85 0.16
CA VAL A 18 -9.65 34.71 -0.29
C VAL A 18 -9.48 33.79 0.92
N SER A 19 -10.36 32.81 1.06
CA SER A 19 -10.14 31.68 1.97
C SER A 19 -9.00 30.83 1.40
N ALA A 20 -7.80 31.04 1.93
CA ALA A 20 -6.72 30.09 1.83
C ALA A 20 -7.17 28.78 2.49
N ALA A 21 -7.66 27.86 1.66
CA ALA A 21 -7.92 26.50 2.09
C ALA A 21 -6.56 25.83 2.36
N CYS A 22 -6.13 25.82 3.61
CA CYS A 22 -5.23 24.79 4.09
C CYS A 22 -5.99 23.47 3.98
N GLN A 23 -5.90 22.80 2.84
CA GLN A 23 -6.34 21.42 2.76
C GLN A 23 -5.40 20.61 3.67
N PRO A 24 -5.92 19.91 4.69
CA PRO A 24 -5.12 18.93 5.40
C PRO A 24 -4.67 17.90 4.35
N THR A 25 -3.36 17.76 4.20
CA THR A 25 -2.73 16.73 3.38
C THR A 25 -3.27 15.35 3.80
N GLU A 26 -4.18 14.82 3.01
CA GLU A 26 -4.69 13.45 3.02
C GLU A 26 -3.60 12.49 2.50
N GLN A 27 -2.38 12.61 3.04
CA GLN A 27 -1.16 12.02 2.51
C GLN A 27 -0.73 10.75 3.26
N GLN A 28 -1.65 10.08 3.95
CA GLN A 28 -1.28 8.88 4.72
C GLN A 28 -1.49 7.57 3.94
N ASN A 29 -2.26 7.57 2.85
CA ASN A 29 -2.56 6.37 2.06
C ASN A 29 -2.26 6.53 0.56
N SER A 30 -1.50 7.55 0.16
CA SER A 30 -1.19 7.79 -1.25
C SER A 30 0.08 7.05 -1.65
N MET A 31 0.05 6.38 -2.81
CA MET A 31 1.24 5.82 -3.44
C MET A 31 2.32 6.90 -3.58
N PRO A 32 3.61 6.59 -3.39
CA PRO A 32 4.67 7.56 -3.67
C PRO A 32 4.64 7.96 -5.14
N ALA A 33 5.11 9.17 -5.44
CA ALA A 33 5.14 9.69 -6.82
C ALA A 33 5.91 8.76 -7.78
N SER A 34 6.96 8.12 -7.28
CA SER A 34 7.75 7.11 -8.00
C SER A 34 6.96 5.84 -8.37
N ALA A 35 5.90 5.51 -7.62
CA ALA A 35 5.01 4.38 -7.92
C ALA A 35 3.75 4.80 -8.69
N SER A 36 3.39 6.08 -8.66
CA SER A 36 2.13 6.60 -9.24
C SER A 36 2.12 6.63 -10.77
N GLY A 37 3.27 6.49 -11.42
CA GLY A 37 3.40 6.40 -12.88
C GLY A 37 3.57 4.97 -13.42
N LEU A 38 3.48 3.96 -12.56
CA LEU A 38 3.54 2.56 -12.98
C LEU A 38 2.19 2.15 -13.58
N GLU A 39 2.22 1.45 -14.70
CA GLU A 39 1.03 1.00 -15.43
C GLU A 39 0.96 -0.54 -15.51
N GLY A 40 -0.22 -1.05 -15.86
CA GLY A 40 -0.45 -2.48 -16.03
C GLY A 40 -0.24 -3.29 -14.74
N PRO A 41 0.23 -4.55 -14.84
CA PRO A 41 0.43 -5.43 -13.68
C PRO A 41 1.27 -4.82 -12.56
N VAL A 42 2.36 -4.13 -12.91
CA VAL A 42 3.26 -3.51 -11.93
C VAL A 42 2.57 -2.31 -11.24
N GLY A 43 1.75 -1.55 -11.96
CA GLY A 43 0.95 -0.46 -11.40
C GLY A 43 -0.11 -0.93 -10.41
N ASN A 44 -0.89 -1.96 -10.76
CA ASN A 44 -1.86 -2.55 -9.84
C ASN A 44 -1.16 -3.15 -8.60
N GLY A 45 -0.05 -3.86 -8.82
CA GLY A 45 0.77 -4.42 -7.74
C GLY A 45 1.27 -3.36 -6.78
N ALA A 46 1.76 -2.23 -7.28
CA ALA A 46 2.16 -1.08 -6.47
C ALA A 46 0.97 -0.53 -5.66
N ARG A 47 -0.20 -0.39 -6.30
CA ARG A 47 -1.40 0.09 -5.61
C ARG A 47 -1.78 -0.82 -4.45
N ILE A 48 -1.79 -2.13 -4.65
CA ILE A 48 -2.05 -3.11 -3.58
C ILE A 48 -0.99 -2.99 -2.49
N TYR A 49 0.28 -2.89 -2.85
CA TYR A 49 1.41 -2.78 -1.92
C TYR A 49 1.28 -1.60 -0.94
N PHE A 50 0.94 -0.43 -1.49
CA PHE A 50 0.89 0.83 -0.73
C PHE A 50 -0.44 1.09 -0.04
N THR A 51 -1.55 0.57 -0.56
CA THR A 51 -2.90 0.95 -0.13
C THR A 51 -3.74 -0.22 0.35
N GLY A 52 -3.31 -1.46 0.08
CA GLY A 52 -4.12 -2.65 0.33
C GLY A 52 -5.36 -2.74 -0.56
N ALA A 53 -5.41 -2.02 -1.69
CA ALA A 53 -6.57 -2.00 -2.59
C ALA A 53 -6.19 -2.33 -4.03
N SER A 54 -7.02 -3.11 -4.72
CA SER A 54 -6.87 -3.44 -6.15
C SER A 54 -7.53 -2.41 -7.08
N GLU A 55 -6.89 -2.09 -8.19
CA GLU A 55 -7.47 -1.25 -9.26
C GLU A 55 -8.73 -1.89 -9.86
N ARG A 56 -8.84 -3.22 -9.77
CA ARG A 56 -9.97 -4.01 -10.27
C ARG A 56 -11.21 -3.89 -9.39
N GLY A 57 -11.10 -3.25 -8.23
CA GLY A 57 -12.18 -3.17 -7.24
C GLY A 57 -12.48 -4.49 -6.54
N THR A 58 -11.64 -5.51 -6.74
CA THR A 58 -11.68 -6.78 -6.01
C THR A 58 -11.33 -6.56 -4.54
N THR A 59 -11.99 -7.31 -3.67
CA THR A 59 -11.76 -7.22 -2.23
C THR A 59 -10.37 -7.78 -1.90
N VAL A 60 -9.58 -6.97 -1.21
CA VAL A 60 -8.33 -7.38 -0.57
C VAL A 60 -8.57 -7.34 0.95
N THR A 61 -8.33 -8.45 1.63
CA THR A 61 -8.49 -8.56 3.09
C THR A 61 -7.23 -9.12 3.73
N ASN A 62 -7.08 -8.93 5.03
CA ASN A 62 -6.02 -9.58 5.80
C ASN A 62 -6.51 -10.06 7.16
N THR A 63 -5.78 -11.03 7.70
CA THR A 63 -5.93 -11.54 9.07
C THR A 63 -4.61 -11.29 9.79
N GLY A 64 -4.65 -10.52 10.88
CA GLY A 64 -3.43 -10.13 11.59
C GLY A 64 -3.61 -8.92 12.52
N SER A 65 -4.59 -8.05 12.26
CA SER A 65 -4.87 -6.91 13.15
C SER A 65 -5.51 -7.30 14.49
N ALA A 66 -5.91 -8.58 14.67
CA ALA A 66 -6.55 -9.07 15.89
C ALA A 66 -5.67 -8.86 17.13
N ASN A 67 -4.35 -9.08 17.02
CA ASN A 67 -3.38 -8.86 18.10
C ASN A 67 -2.90 -7.40 18.20
N MET A 68 -3.38 -6.50 17.34
CA MET A 68 -3.05 -5.08 17.29
C MET A 68 -4.27 -4.19 17.59
N GLY A 69 -5.21 -4.65 18.42
CA GLY A 69 -6.37 -3.85 18.86
C GLY A 69 -7.59 -3.95 17.92
N GLY A 70 -7.85 -5.16 17.39
CA GLY A 70 -8.77 -5.51 16.29
C GLY A 70 -10.25 -5.10 16.34
N GLY A 71 -10.68 -4.21 17.25
CA GLY A 71 -12.03 -3.62 17.22
C GLY A 71 -12.06 -2.18 16.70
N MET A 72 -11.02 -1.37 16.98
CA MET A 72 -10.99 0.05 16.60
C MET A 72 -10.04 0.30 15.43
N MET A 73 -8.93 -0.44 15.34
CA MET A 73 -7.99 -0.39 14.20
C MET A 73 -8.48 -1.12 12.96
N SER A 74 -9.45 -2.04 13.09
CA SER A 74 -10.10 -2.69 11.93
C SER A 74 -11.03 -1.73 11.18
N SER A 75 -11.68 -0.78 11.88
CA SER A 75 -12.41 0.34 11.25
C SER A 75 -11.47 1.35 10.58
N PHE A 76 -10.19 1.38 10.99
CA PHE A 76 -9.10 2.01 10.26
C PHE A 76 -8.26 0.99 9.48
N GLY A 77 -8.90 -0.03 8.87
CA GLY A 77 -8.27 -1.11 8.11
C GLY A 77 -7.41 -0.68 6.91
N GLN A 78 -7.05 0.59 6.84
CA GLN A 78 -6.15 1.26 5.92
C GLN A 78 -4.69 1.35 6.43
N PHE A 79 -4.40 1.03 7.71
CA PHE A 79 -3.07 1.31 8.30
C PHE A 79 -2.05 0.17 8.25
N LEU A 80 -2.42 -1.05 7.88
CA LEU A 80 -1.48 -2.18 7.80
C LEU A 80 -1.30 -2.59 6.35
N THR A 81 -0.65 -1.75 5.55
CA THR A 81 -0.29 -2.07 4.16
C THR A 81 1.06 -2.79 4.13
N CYS A 82 1.40 -3.44 3.01
CA CYS A 82 2.70 -4.10 2.86
C CYS A 82 3.85 -3.09 3.08
N ALA A 83 3.70 -1.89 2.51
CA ALA A 83 4.66 -0.80 2.63
C ALA A 83 4.81 -0.26 4.06
N ALA A 84 3.78 -0.35 4.91
CA ALA A 84 3.84 0.15 6.28
C ALA A 84 4.88 -0.61 7.12
N CYS A 85 5.05 -1.90 6.87
CA CYS A 85 6.04 -2.74 7.57
C CYS A 85 7.33 -2.89 6.74
N HIS A 86 7.22 -3.18 5.45
CA HIS A 86 8.38 -3.47 4.59
C HIS A 86 9.02 -2.23 3.97
N GLY A 87 8.48 -1.04 4.22
CA GLY A 87 8.94 0.23 3.66
C GLY A 87 8.54 0.42 2.19
N PRO A 88 8.74 1.62 1.61
CA PRO A 88 8.36 1.90 0.23
C PRO A 88 9.20 1.16 -0.83
N GLU A 89 10.38 0.69 -0.45
CA GLU A 89 11.34 0.00 -1.33
C GLU A 89 11.47 -1.50 -0.99
N GLY A 90 10.59 -2.02 -0.13
CA GLY A 90 10.60 -3.44 0.26
C GLY A 90 11.79 -3.89 1.10
N ARG A 91 12.64 -2.96 1.58
CA ARG A 91 13.87 -3.28 2.34
C ARG A 91 13.64 -3.76 3.76
N GLY A 92 12.40 -3.75 4.23
CA GLY A 92 12.10 -4.05 5.62
C GLY A 92 12.40 -2.88 6.54
N SER A 93 11.89 -2.95 7.77
CA SER A 93 12.18 -1.98 8.82
C SER A 93 11.79 -2.51 10.20
N THR A 94 12.32 -1.88 11.23
CA THR A 94 11.97 -2.17 12.62
C THR A 94 11.06 -1.07 13.14
N HIS A 95 9.90 -1.47 13.66
CA HIS A 95 8.87 -0.56 14.19
C HIS A 95 8.55 -0.88 15.63
N LEU A 96 8.21 0.16 16.41
CA LEU A 96 7.64 -0.01 17.73
C LEU A 96 6.12 0.18 17.63
N MET A 97 5.36 -0.89 17.84
CA MET A 97 3.90 -0.84 17.86
C MET A 97 3.39 -1.54 19.10
N HIS A 98 2.48 -0.90 19.85
CA HIS A 98 1.93 -1.45 21.09
C HIS A 98 2.99 -1.92 22.10
N MET A 99 4.06 -1.14 22.29
CA MET A 99 5.19 -1.47 23.18
C MET A 99 5.94 -2.77 22.79
N ARG A 100 5.74 -3.27 21.56
CA ARG A 100 6.47 -4.41 20.98
C ARG A 100 7.31 -3.95 19.81
N VAL A 101 8.53 -4.46 19.74
CA VAL A 101 9.42 -4.26 18.59
C VAL A 101 9.06 -5.30 17.54
N MET A 102 8.68 -4.84 16.37
CA MET A 102 8.36 -5.66 15.21
C MET A 102 9.43 -5.44 14.15
N THR A 103 9.94 -6.51 13.55
CA THR A 103 10.93 -6.42 12.47
C THR A 103 10.36 -7.07 11.22
N ALA A 104 10.14 -6.26 10.20
CA ALA A 104 9.77 -6.75 8.88
C ALA A 104 11.05 -6.96 8.05
N PRO A 105 11.23 -8.14 7.43
CA PRO A 105 12.40 -8.43 6.61
C PRO A 105 12.37 -7.69 5.26
N ASP A 106 13.51 -7.71 4.58
CA ASP A 106 13.62 -7.38 3.17
C ASP A 106 12.81 -8.40 2.33
N ILE A 107 11.93 -7.90 1.48
CA ILE A 107 11.03 -8.69 0.61
C ILE A 107 11.25 -8.38 -0.87
N ARG A 108 12.35 -7.71 -1.22
CA ARG A 108 12.76 -7.58 -2.62
C ARG A 108 13.05 -8.96 -3.18
N TYR A 109 12.88 -9.11 -4.50
CA TYR A 109 12.96 -10.43 -5.13
C TYR A 109 14.33 -11.10 -4.91
N VAL A 110 15.43 -10.35 -4.85
CA VAL A 110 16.75 -10.91 -4.48
C VAL A 110 16.76 -11.52 -3.07
N ALA A 111 16.16 -10.85 -2.09
CA ALA A 111 16.12 -11.32 -0.71
C ALA A 111 15.28 -12.61 -0.62
N LEU A 112 14.08 -12.60 -1.21
CA LEU A 112 13.22 -13.78 -1.30
C LEU A 112 13.88 -14.96 -2.04
N SER A 113 14.72 -14.67 -3.03
CA SER A 113 15.40 -15.70 -3.82
C SER A 113 16.67 -16.24 -3.17
N THR A 114 17.20 -15.57 -2.14
CA THR A 114 18.46 -15.91 -1.47
C THR A 114 18.30 -16.24 0.02
N MET A 115 17.07 -16.22 0.53
CA MET A 115 16.76 -16.52 1.91
C MET A 115 17.14 -17.97 2.29
N PRO A 116 17.47 -18.25 3.56
CA PRO A 116 17.88 -19.58 4.01
C PRO A 116 16.92 -20.72 3.59
N GLU A 117 15.63 -20.44 3.57
CA GLU A 117 14.53 -21.36 3.23
C GLU A 117 14.55 -21.77 1.74
N MET A 118 15.38 -21.11 0.92
CA MET A 118 15.61 -21.46 -0.49
C MET A 118 16.83 -22.35 -0.72
N LYS A 119 17.69 -22.56 0.31
CA LYS A 119 19.02 -23.17 0.15
C LYS A 119 19.01 -24.55 -0.52
N ASP A 120 18.02 -25.39 -0.18
CA ASP A 120 17.93 -26.76 -0.70
C ASP A 120 16.99 -26.90 -1.90
N ARG A 121 16.45 -25.79 -2.40
CA ARG A 121 15.49 -25.80 -3.52
C ARG A 121 16.19 -25.74 -4.87
N GLN A 122 15.68 -26.56 -5.79
CA GLN A 122 16.18 -26.64 -7.16
C GLN A 122 15.50 -25.66 -8.12
N ARG A 123 14.50 -24.91 -7.64
CA ARG A 123 13.79 -23.90 -8.43
C ARG A 123 13.82 -22.53 -7.76
N PRO A 124 13.84 -21.42 -8.53
CA PRO A 124 13.76 -20.07 -7.99
C PRO A 124 12.46 -19.84 -7.21
N TYR A 125 12.46 -18.79 -6.40
CA TYR A 125 11.26 -18.31 -5.73
C TYR A 125 10.24 -17.86 -6.78
N ASP A 126 9.03 -18.41 -6.74
CA ASP A 126 7.99 -18.18 -7.75
C ASP A 126 6.67 -17.69 -7.14
N LEU A 127 5.64 -17.56 -7.98
CA LEU A 127 4.34 -17.06 -7.57
C LEU A 127 3.63 -18.01 -6.58
N ASP A 128 3.87 -19.32 -6.67
CA ASP A 128 3.26 -20.29 -5.74
C ASP A 128 3.89 -20.20 -4.35
N ASP A 129 5.20 -19.94 -4.29
CA ASP A 129 5.89 -19.64 -3.03
C ASP A 129 5.37 -18.33 -2.42
N PHE A 130 5.20 -17.31 -3.26
CA PHE A 130 4.66 -16.02 -2.85
C PHE A 130 3.24 -16.14 -2.31
N ARG A 131 2.38 -16.89 -2.98
CA ARG A 131 1.03 -17.22 -2.49
C ARG A 131 1.07 -17.89 -1.13
N THR A 132 1.92 -18.91 -0.99
CA THR A 132 2.02 -19.68 0.25
C THR A 132 2.46 -18.77 1.40
N THR A 133 3.44 -17.91 1.15
CA THR A 133 3.93 -16.91 2.12
C THR A 133 2.84 -15.91 2.51
N VAL A 134 2.20 -15.28 1.52
CA VAL A 134 1.26 -14.17 1.75
C VAL A 134 -0.09 -14.64 2.29
N GLU A 135 -0.60 -15.78 1.80
CA GLU A 135 -1.94 -16.24 2.15
C GLU A 135 -1.96 -17.21 3.33
N GLN A 136 -0.91 -18.02 3.49
CA GLN A 136 -0.84 -19.07 4.51
C GLN A 136 0.15 -18.72 5.62
N GLY A 137 1.04 -17.72 5.41
CA GLY A 137 2.08 -17.37 6.36
C GLY A 137 3.13 -18.46 6.50
N ARG A 138 3.54 -19.09 5.38
CA ARG A 138 4.57 -20.13 5.37
C ARG A 138 5.64 -19.86 4.34
N HIS A 139 6.89 -20.08 4.72
CA HIS A 139 8.03 -20.11 3.83
C HIS A 139 7.99 -21.35 2.92
N PRO A 140 8.79 -21.38 1.83
CA PRO A 140 8.79 -22.50 0.88
C PRO A 140 9.21 -23.86 1.44
N ASP A 141 9.94 -23.87 2.56
CA ASP A 141 10.32 -25.08 3.31
C ASP A 141 9.25 -25.51 4.33
N GLY A 142 8.18 -24.71 4.48
CA GLY A 142 7.06 -24.96 5.37
C GLY A 142 7.15 -24.28 6.74
N GLU A 143 8.29 -23.64 7.06
CA GLU A 143 8.44 -22.86 8.29
C GLU A 143 7.42 -21.71 8.34
N GLU A 144 7.00 -21.32 9.54
CA GLU A 144 6.00 -20.28 9.71
C GLU A 144 6.64 -18.90 9.61
N VAL A 145 6.00 -18.02 8.85
CA VAL A 145 6.29 -16.59 8.85
C VAL A 145 5.87 -16.00 10.19
N ASP A 146 6.61 -15.00 10.67
CA ASP A 146 6.31 -14.27 11.91
C ASP A 146 4.82 -13.90 12.01
N ALA A 147 4.24 -14.09 13.19
CA ALA A 147 2.83 -13.83 13.45
C ALA A 147 2.42 -12.35 13.30
N ASP A 148 3.37 -11.42 13.37
CA ASP A 148 3.17 -10.00 13.12
C ASP A 148 2.92 -9.70 11.63
N MET A 149 3.33 -10.58 10.70
CA MET A 149 2.99 -10.46 9.29
C MET A 149 1.54 -10.93 9.03
N PRO A 150 0.64 -10.04 8.56
CA PRO A 150 -0.75 -10.43 8.28
C PRO A 150 -0.83 -11.41 7.10
N ARG A 151 -1.83 -12.30 7.14
CA ARG A 151 -2.13 -13.22 6.03
C ARG A 151 -3.18 -12.57 5.16
N TRP A 152 -2.87 -12.33 3.91
CA TRP A 152 -3.70 -11.60 2.97
C TRP A 152 -4.52 -12.54 2.09
N LYS A 153 -5.69 -12.08 1.67
CA LYS A 153 -6.52 -12.73 0.66
C LYS A 153 -6.89 -11.71 -0.41
N MET A 154 -6.64 -12.08 -1.67
CA MET A 154 -6.91 -11.28 -2.86
C MET A 154 -7.14 -12.21 -4.04
N SER A 155 -7.48 -11.66 -5.21
CA SER A 155 -7.63 -12.48 -6.42
C SER A 155 -6.27 -12.98 -6.94
N GLU A 156 -6.31 -14.05 -7.73
CA GLU A 156 -5.14 -14.59 -8.45
C GLU A 156 -4.39 -13.51 -9.26
N ALA A 157 -5.15 -12.68 -9.97
CA ALA A 157 -4.59 -11.62 -10.79
C ALA A 157 -3.91 -10.56 -9.91
N ASP A 158 -4.53 -10.17 -8.80
CA ASP A 158 -3.98 -9.19 -7.86
C ASP A 158 -2.71 -9.69 -7.18
N LEU A 159 -2.67 -10.98 -6.81
CA LEU A 159 -1.48 -11.59 -6.22
C LEU A 159 -0.33 -11.64 -7.23
N SER A 160 -0.62 -11.99 -8.48
CA SER A 160 0.36 -11.97 -9.57
C SER A 160 0.87 -10.55 -9.85
N ASP A 161 -0.02 -9.56 -9.86
CA ASP A 161 0.31 -8.15 -10.07
C ASP A 161 1.20 -7.63 -8.92
N LEU A 162 0.87 -7.96 -7.66
CA LEU A 162 1.69 -7.65 -6.48
C LEU A 162 3.08 -8.29 -6.56
N PHE A 163 3.17 -9.55 -6.97
CA PHE A 163 4.45 -10.22 -7.16
C PHE A 163 5.26 -9.58 -8.28
N ALA A 164 4.63 -9.18 -9.38
CA ALA A 164 5.28 -8.45 -10.47
C ALA A 164 5.87 -7.11 -9.99
N PHE A 165 5.18 -6.40 -9.10
CA PHE A 165 5.71 -5.19 -8.47
C PHE A 165 6.94 -5.47 -7.61
N LEU A 166 6.94 -6.51 -6.76
CA LEU A 166 8.12 -6.86 -5.95
C LEU A 166 9.34 -7.21 -6.80
N LYS A 167 9.13 -7.82 -7.97
CA LYS A 167 10.18 -8.11 -8.96
C LYS A 167 10.72 -6.88 -9.69
N ALA A 168 9.97 -5.78 -9.68
CA ALA A 168 10.36 -4.52 -10.29
C ALA A 168 11.05 -3.55 -9.31
N LEU A 169 11.13 -3.90 -8.01
CA LEU A 169 11.82 -3.10 -7.01
C LEU A 169 13.34 -3.05 -7.29
N PRO A 170 14.00 -1.91 -7.01
CA PRO A 170 15.45 -1.82 -7.12
C PRO A 170 16.20 -2.73 -6.14
N GLU A 171 17.29 -3.33 -6.60
CA GLU A 171 18.20 -4.17 -5.80
C GLU A 171 19.07 -3.40 -4.80
#